data_AF-A0A9E0GI64-F1
#
_entry.id   AF-A0A9E0GI64-F1
#
_cell.length_a   1.000
_cell.length_b   1.000
_cell.length_c   1.000
_cell.angle_alpha   90.00
_cell.angle_beta   90.00
_cell.angle_gamma   90.00
#
_symmetry.space_group_name_H-M   'P 1'
#
loop_
_entity.id
_entity.type
_entity.pdbx_description
1 polymer ?
#
loop_
_entity_poly.entity_id
_entity_poly.type
_entity_poly.pdbx_seq_one_letter_code
_entity_poly.pdbx_strand_id
1 'polypeptide(L)'
;MDLTRQRNRQSSVWQRGGHRLLPLLLALILFGGVPATPVLATNDSPASPIAEWVEPKGINIVDLVGQVPEETLKDAILVVSGVGIVQYQSGVRTGDTVTVTVKINPRYDEYNTGTEVLRFAMFSCLGQPANFDQWPSIMPAAKMRVFDSGVDITHQVMRMQLYPAGFQQPNRSPNSNERYNKVMVDPLNRDVSGNILIPANAGCEFITPGYLRNMTATFVFEQPSLIQVQPVGSQSFTYRTYIGIGAAGQLESLRNQMMGRYGERHDKIDLTPPADADFIIVNYPPASADAGAWGNLGLNLRNPTGGTYRLGNANIGAAGLSVDHWNTMGLALRGQWHDTGATPTSPYLAFFDNPYFLSGPEVFIPDSIPYDSCMTNGGCSPALLQAIYDATMQMTITYLKVEQSACTAESYTYRPLRMAGPAWTPDSLTTAASTTHRFPIWDGPLFPDDGLDKFIYLPMIARPPDTCTPVTPPPLADCPCGVFAADGRMVDFIR
;
A
#
# COMPACT_ATOMS: atom_id res chain seq x y z
N MET A 1 -29.46 3.18 -34.75
CA MET A 1 -28.00 3.03 -34.51
C MET A 1 -27.86 2.17 -33.27
N ASP A 2 -27.44 0.94 -33.46
CA ASP A 2 -27.63 -0.21 -32.55
C ASP A 2 -26.36 -0.41 -31.70
N LEU A 3 -26.43 -0.08 -30.40
CA LEU A 3 -25.32 -0.11 -29.43
C LEU A 3 -25.27 -1.41 -28.62
N THR A 4 -25.71 -2.53 -29.19
CA THR A 4 -25.91 -3.80 -28.45
C THR A 4 -24.82 -4.85 -28.68
N ARG A 5 -23.64 -4.48 -29.18
CA ARG A 5 -22.51 -5.43 -29.40
C ARG A 5 -21.14 -4.88 -28.99
N GLN A 6 -20.90 -4.75 -27.69
CA GLN A 6 -19.53 -4.77 -27.15
C GLN A 6 -19.40 -5.22 -25.68
N ARG A 7 -20.47 -5.73 -25.06
CA ARG A 7 -20.44 -6.31 -23.71
C ARG A 7 -20.28 -7.82 -23.80
N ASN A 8 -19.04 -8.31 -23.91
CA ASN A 8 -18.62 -9.67 -23.55
C ASN A 8 -17.13 -9.83 -23.88
N ARG A 9 -16.24 -9.36 -23.00
CA ARG A 9 -14.83 -9.79 -22.89
C ARG A 9 -14.13 -9.01 -21.77
N GLN A 10 -14.43 -9.33 -20.51
CA GLN A 10 -13.52 -9.06 -19.38
C GLN A 10 -13.89 -9.81 -18.08
N SER A 11 -14.55 -10.96 -18.19
CA SER A 11 -14.82 -11.87 -17.06
C SER A 11 -13.83 -13.04 -17.07
N SER A 12 -12.54 -12.77 -16.92
CA SER A 12 -11.53 -13.86 -16.93
C SER A 12 -10.23 -13.52 -16.19
N VAL A 13 -10.28 -13.14 -14.92
CA VAL A 13 -9.12 -13.27 -14.00
C VAL A 13 -9.57 -13.63 -12.57
N TRP A 14 -10.42 -14.63 -12.46
CA TRP A 14 -10.47 -15.55 -11.31
C TRP A 14 -10.64 -16.97 -11.88
N GLN A 15 -9.79 -17.33 -12.86
CA GLN A 15 -9.63 -18.74 -13.16
C GLN A 15 -8.94 -19.36 -11.95
N ARG A 16 -9.67 -20.24 -11.28
CA ARG A 16 -9.17 -21.23 -10.32
C ARG A 16 -7.79 -21.69 -10.79
N GLY A 17 -6.75 -21.28 -10.07
CA GLY A 17 -5.46 -21.95 -10.13
C GLY A 17 -5.72 -23.38 -9.72
N GLY A 18 -5.85 -24.28 -10.71
CA GLY A 18 -5.97 -25.70 -10.47
C GLY A 18 -4.81 -26.13 -9.61
N HIS A 19 -5.11 -26.84 -8.52
CA HIS A 19 -4.14 -27.50 -7.67
C HIS A 19 -3.24 -28.40 -8.52
N ARG A 20 -2.09 -27.88 -8.94
CA ARG A 20 -0.93 -28.70 -9.28
C ARG A 20 -0.14 -28.85 -7.99
N LEU A 21 -0.37 -29.98 -7.33
CA LEU A 21 0.53 -30.55 -6.33
C LEU A 21 1.94 -30.59 -6.92
N LEU A 22 2.77 -29.61 -6.58
CA LEU A 22 4.21 -29.70 -6.74
C LEU A 22 4.74 -30.22 -5.40
N PRO A 23 5.34 -31.42 -5.33
CA PRO A 23 5.94 -31.90 -4.10
C PRO A 23 7.23 -31.12 -3.88
N LEU A 24 7.24 -30.23 -2.88
CA LEU A 24 8.46 -29.60 -2.40
C LEU A 24 9.18 -30.64 -1.52
N LEU A 25 10.16 -31.32 -2.13
CA LEU A 25 11.04 -32.27 -1.46
C LEU A 25 11.87 -31.53 -0.40
N LEU A 26 11.52 -31.72 0.87
CA LEU A 26 12.34 -31.32 2.00
C LEU A 26 13.52 -32.30 2.09
N ALA A 27 14.66 -31.95 1.50
CA ALA A 27 15.90 -32.70 1.67
C ALA A 27 16.47 -32.40 3.07
N LEU A 28 16.36 -33.38 3.97
CA LEU A 28 17.00 -33.40 5.27
C LEU A 28 18.52 -33.56 5.05
N ILE A 29 19.25 -32.44 5.02
CA ILE A 29 20.71 -32.42 4.91
C ILE A 29 21.29 -32.50 6.33
N LEU A 30 21.58 -33.74 6.76
CA LEU A 30 22.51 -34.03 7.86
C LEU A 30 23.93 -33.81 7.34
N PHE A 31 24.58 -32.69 7.68
CA PHE A 31 26.02 -32.53 7.49
C PHE A 31 26.71 -32.23 8.81
N GLY A 32 27.72 -33.07 9.08
CA GLY A 32 28.69 -32.88 10.14
C GLY A 32 29.50 -31.60 9.95
N GLY A 33 29.92 -31.05 11.09
CA GLY A 33 30.53 -29.74 11.18
C GLY A 33 31.86 -29.61 10.43
N VAL A 34 31.98 -28.49 9.74
CA VAL A 34 33.23 -27.77 9.54
C VAL A 34 32.95 -26.33 10.00
N PRO A 35 33.74 -25.74 10.91
CA PRO A 35 33.53 -24.35 11.32
C PRO A 35 33.87 -23.43 10.15
N ALA A 36 32.85 -22.87 9.51
CA ALA A 36 33.02 -21.78 8.57
C ALA A 36 33.33 -20.52 9.38
N THR A 37 34.56 -20.01 9.27
CA THR A 37 34.90 -18.66 9.68
C THR A 37 34.08 -17.68 8.85
N PRO A 38 33.37 -16.71 9.46
CA PRO A 38 32.66 -15.68 8.70
C PRO A 38 33.70 -14.77 8.04
N VAL A 39 33.91 -14.95 6.75
CA VAL A 39 34.59 -13.95 5.92
C VAL A 39 33.61 -12.79 5.74
N LEU A 40 33.91 -11.64 6.35
CA LEU A 40 33.27 -10.38 5.99
C LEU A 40 33.60 -10.08 4.52
N ALA A 41 32.66 -10.38 3.62
CA ALA A 41 32.74 -9.93 2.24
C ALA A 41 32.44 -8.43 2.19
N THR A 42 33.38 -7.65 1.67
CA THR A 42 33.29 -6.20 1.46
C THR A 42 32.25 -5.88 0.39
N ASN A 43 31.41 -4.87 0.66
CA ASN A 43 30.27 -4.41 -0.14
C ASN A 43 30.68 -3.68 -1.44
N ASP A 44 31.11 -4.42 -2.48
CA ASP A 44 31.32 -3.86 -3.83
C ASP A 44 30.47 -4.60 -4.88
N SER A 45 29.15 -4.70 -4.64
CA SER A 45 28.23 -4.98 -5.76
C SER A 45 27.95 -3.67 -6.50
N PRO A 46 28.11 -3.62 -7.84
CA PRO A 46 27.81 -2.43 -8.61
C PRO A 46 26.35 -2.04 -8.39
N ALA A 47 26.10 -0.76 -8.11
CA ALA A 47 24.75 -0.23 -7.98
C ALA A 47 23.94 -0.60 -9.23
N SER A 48 22.76 -1.20 -9.04
CA SER A 48 21.84 -1.50 -10.13
C SER A 48 21.60 -0.23 -10.96
N PRO A 49 21.57 -0.33 -12.31
CA PRO A 49 21.34 0.83 -13.16
C PRO A 49 20.01 1.50 -12.75
N ILE A 50 20.08 2.81 -12.52
CA ILE A 50 18.92 3.64 -12.20
C ILE A 50 17.96 3.58 -13.38
N ALA A 51 16.69 3.25 -13.14
CA ALA A 51 15.69 3.17 -14.20
C ALA A 51 15.46 4.53 -14.88
N GLU A 52 15.30 4.52 -16.20
CA GLU A 52 15.02 5.71 -17.02
C GLU A 52 13.68 6.37 -16.69
N TRP A 53 12.73 5.57 -16.22
CA TRP A 53 11.43 5.99 -15.74
C TRP A 53 11.01 5.09 -14.59
N VAL A 54 10.13 5.58 -13.73
CA VAL A 54 9.54 4.82 -12.62
C VAL A 54 8.04 5.03 -12.57
N GLU A 55 7.34 4.15 -11.87
CA GLU A 55 5.91 4.32 -11.68
C GLU A 55 5.56 5.44 -10.71
N PRO A 56 4.41 6.10 -10.90
CA PRO A 56 3.88 7.03 -9.92
C PRO A 56 3.65 6.32 -8.57
N LYS A 57 3.84 7.06 -7.48
CA LYS A 57 3.72 6.52 -6.12
C LYS A 57 2.98 7.49 -5.24
N GLY A 58 2.24 6.99 -4.26
CA GLY A 58 1.65 7.86 -3.24
C GLY A 58 2.67 8.28 -2.19
N ILE A 59 2.58 9.54 -1.75
CA ILE A 59 3.30 10.02 -0.55
C ILE A 59 2.88 9.15 0.64
N ASN A 60 3.87 8.60 1.33
CA ASN A 60 3.64 7.69 2.44
C ASN A 60 3.21 8.44 3.70
N ILE A 61 2.49 7.74 4.60
CA ILE A 61 2.02 8.31 5.86
C ILE A 61 3.13 8.93 6.72
N VAL A 62 4.35 8.40 6.64
CA VAL A 62 5.51 8.89 7.40
C VAL A 62 5.85 10.36 7.07
N ASP A 63 5.60 10.79 5.83
CA ASP A 63 5.81 12.18 5.41
C ASP A 63 4.66 13.11 5.83
N LEU A 64 3.48 12.56 6.11
CA LEU A 64 2.28 13.31 6.48
C LEU A 64 2.17 13.53 8.00
N VAL A 65 2.69 12.59 8.81
CA VAL A 65 2.64 12.65 10.28
C VAL A 65 3.38 13.89 10.80
N GLY A 66 2.68 14.66 11.62
CA GLY A 66 3.16 15.93 12.17
C GLY A 66 2.99 17.15 11.25
N GLN A 67 2.50 16.95 10.02
CA GLN A 67 2.24 18.02 9.05
C GLN A 67 0.75 18.15 8.74
N VAL A 68 0.05 17.02 8.66
CA VAL A 68 -1.40 16.94 8.52
C VAL A 68 -2.03 16.76 9.91
N PRO A 69 -3.20 17.36 10.19
CA PRO A 69 -3.92 17.16 11.44
C PRO A 69 -4.21 15.68 11.70
N GLU A 70 -4.07 15.28 12.96
CA GLU A 70 -4.16 13.88 13.39
C GLU A 70 -5.54 13.27 13.08
N GLU A 71 -6.60 14.07 13.24
CA GLU A 71 -7.98 13.68 12.94
C GLU A 71 -8.20 13.35 11.46
N THR A 72 -7.40 13.91 10.55
CA THR A 72 -7.49 13.61 9.12
C THR A 72 -6.93 12.21 8.81
N LEU A 73 -5.88 11.81 9.53
CA LEU A 73 -5.21 10.52 9.37
C LEU A 73 -5.87 9.41 10.19
N LYS A 74 -6.66 9.77 11.21
CA LYS A 74 -7.31 8.81 12.11
C LYS A 74 -8.11 7.76 11.34
N ASP A 75 -7.87 6.49 11.67
CA ASP A 75 -8.52 5.29 11.12
C ASP A 75 -8.33 5.06 9.61
N ALA A 76 -7.49 5.89 8.96
CA ALA A 76 -7.14 5.78 7.56
C ALA A 76 -6.58 4.40 7.22
N ILE A 77 -7.00 3.82 6.10
CA ILE A 77 -6.55 2.52 5.62
C ILE A 77 -5.21 2.72 4.91
N LEU A 78 -4.10 2.50 5.61
CA LEU A 78 -2.75 2.77 5.09
C LEU A 78 -2.31 1.75 4.03
N VAL A 79 -2.72 0.49 4.21
CA VAL A 79 -2.39 -0.61 3.32
C VAL A 79 -3.58 -1.54 3.16
N VAL A 80 -3.83 -1.98 1.93
CA VAL A 80 -4.72 -3.08 1.57
C VAL A 80 -3.94 -4.08 0.73
N SER A 81 -3.86 -5.33 1.19
CA SER A 81 -3.18 -6.39 0.46
C SER A 81 -3.91 -7.72 0.65
N GLY A 82 -3.39 -8.78 -0.01
CA GLY A 82 -3.89 -10.13 0.21
C GLY A 82 -3.77 -10.61 1.66
N VAL A 83 -2.93 -9.97 2.49
CA VAL A 83 -2.75 -10.35 3.90
C VAL A 83 -3.52 -9.45 4.87
N GLY A 84 -4.44 -8.63 4.37
CA GLY A 84 -5.38 -7.85 5.17
C GLY A 84 -5.15 -6.35 5.07
N ILE A 85 -5.57 -5.62 6.11
CA ILE A 85 -5.46 -4.15 6.14
C ILE A 85 -4.71 -3.64 7.35
N VAL A 86 -4.01 -2.52 7.18
CA VAL A 86 -3.35 -1.77 8.24
C VAL A 86 -4.02 -0.40 8.34
N GLN A 87 -4.47 -0.02 9.53
CA GLN A 87 -5.16 1.25 9.77
C GLN A 87 -4.37 2.14 10.74
N TYR A 88 -4.28 3.43 10.43
CA TYR A 88 -3.62 4.40 11.29
C TYR A 88 -4.36 4.57 12.62
N GLN A 89 -3.64 4.50 13.74
CA GLN A 89 -4.20 4.81 15.06
C GLN A 89 -3.69 6.14 15.59
N SER A 90 -2.37 6.32 15.54
CA SER A 90 -1.75 7.58 15.91
C SER A 90 -0.35 7.76 15.35
N GLY A 91 0.14 8.99 15.38
CA GLY A 91 1.49 9.31 14.94
C GLY A 91 2.05 10.57 15.59
N VAL A 92 3.36 10.60 15.74
CA VAL A 92 4.08 11.77 16.23
C VAL A 92 5.41 11.90 15.51
N ARG A 93 5.77 13.14 15.17
CA ARG A 93 7.08 13.51 14.65
C ARG A 93 7.78 14.38 15.68
N THR A 94 9.01 14.01 16.05
CA THR A 94 9.89 14.78 16.94
C THR A 94 11.24 14.91 16.27
N GLY A 95 11.48 16.06 15.62
CA GLY A 95 12.61 16.21 14.71
C GLY A 95 12.51 15.24 13.53
N ASP A 96 13.57 14.46 13.32
CA ASP A 96 13.64 13.45 12.25
C ASP A 96 13.02 12.11 12.67
N THR A 97 12.72 11.91 13.95
CA THR A 97 12.12 10.67 14.41
C THR A 97 10.60 10.72 14.23
N VAL A 98 10.05 9.75 13.52
CA VAL A 98 8.60 9.56 13.38
C VAL A 98 8.19 8.25 14.03
N THR A 99 7.19 8.29 14.89
CA THR A 99 6.56 7.10 15.47
C THR A 99 5.14 6.99 14.96
N VAL A 100 4.76 5.84 14.41
CA VAL A 100 3.41 5.55 13.93
C VAL A 100 2.88 4.30 14.62
N THR A 101 1.70 4.39 15.22
CA THR A 101 0.97 3.26 15.79
C THR A 101 -0.20 2.91 14.89
N VAL A 102 -0.39 1.61 14.64
CA VAL A 102 -1.41 1.11 13.73
C VAL A 102 -2.21 -0.04 14.33
N LYS A 103 -3.45 -0.17 13.87
CA LYS A 103 -4.29 -1.36 14.03
C LYS A 103 -4.06 -2.28 12.83
N ILE A 104 -3.91 -3.56 13.10
CA ILE A 104 -3.73 -4.60 12.08
C ILE A 104 -4.97 -5.48 12.07
N ASN A 105 -5.59 -5.62 10.89
CA ASN A 105 -6.64 -6.63 10.66
C ASN A 105 -6.03 -7.70 9.73
N PRO A 106 -5.46 -8.79 10.29
CA PRO A 106 -4.66 -9.74 9.52
C PRO A 106 -5.52 -10.65 8.63
N ARG A 107 -4.85 -11.52 7.87
CA ARG A 107 -5.46 -12.70 7.25
C ARG A 107 -4.85 -13.97 7.80
N TYR A 108 -5.66 -15.01 7.85
CA TYR A 108 -5.33 -16.29 8.47
C TYR A 108 -5.12 -17.37 7.41
N ASP A 109 -4.08 -18.17 7.60
CA ASP A 109 -3.80 -19.32 6.76
C ASP A 109 -3.52 -20.56 7.61
N GLU A 110 -3.75 -21.73 7.02
CA GLU A 110 -3.49 -23.03 7.64
C GLU A 110 -2.60 -23.88 6.75
N TYR A 111 -1.61 -24.53 7.37
CA TYR A 111 -0.77 -25.50 6.70
C TYR A 111 -0.86 -26.84 7.43
N ASN A 112 -1.36 -27.86 6.73
CA ASN A 112 -1.46 -29.22 7.27
C ASN A 112 -0.18 -30.00 6.92
N THR A 113 0.57 -30.40 7.94
CA THR A 113 1.81 -31.20 7.80
C THR A 113 1.55 -32.70 7.66
N GLY A 114 0.28 -33.13 7.73
CA GLY A 114 -0.16 -34.51 7.82
C GLY A 114 -0.33 -34.99 9.26
N THR A 115 0.43 -34.43 10.21
CA THR A 115 0.33 -34.75 11.64
C THR A 115 -0.27 -33.60 12.46
N GLU A 116 -0.10 -32.36 12.00
CA GLU A 116 -0.55 -31.16 12.70
C GLU A 116 -1.09 -30.12 11.71
N VAL A 117 -1.99 -29.27 12.20
CA VAL A 117 -2.43 -28.07 11.46
C VAL A 117 -1.73 -26.86 12.06
N LEU A 118 -0.74 -26.36 11.34
CA LEU A 118 -0.08 -25.10 11.66
C LEU A 118 -1.00 -23.95 11.25
N ARG A 119 -1.09 -22.94 12.12
CA ARG A 119 -1.97 -21.79 11.94
C ARG A 119 -1.13 -20.53 11.94
N PHE A 120 -1.43 -19.61 11.04
CA PHE A 120 -0.68 -18.37 10.89
C PHE A 120 -1.61 -17.18 10.75
N ALA A 121 -1.16 -16.03 11.25
CA ALA A 121 -1.66 -14.73 10.89
C ALA A 121 -0.62 -14.05 10.00
N MET A 122 -1.11 -13.36 8.97
CA MET A 122 -0.34 -12.60 8.01
C MET A 122 -0.78 -11.14 8.05
N PHE A 123 0.15 -10.20 7.95
CA PHE A 123 -0.15 -8.77 7.98
C PHE A 123 0.92 -7.95 7.26
N SER A 124 0.60 -6.70 6.89
CA SER A 124 1.52 -5.84 6.13
C SER A 124 2.31 -4.85 7.01
N CYS A 125 3.43 -4.32 6.51
CA CYS A 125 3.98 -3.03 6.99
C CYS A 125 3.21 -1.83 6.42
N LEU A 126 3.76 -0.61 6.55
CA LEU A 126 3.15 0.65 6.10
C LEU A 126 3.46 1.00 4.63
N GLY A 127 4.11 0.09 3.89
CA GLY A 127 4.29 0.21 2.44
C GLY A 127 3.11 -0.45 1.72
N GLN A 128 2.55 0.23 0.71
CA GLN A 128 1.49 -0.33 -0.12
C GLN A 128 2.10 -0.94 -1.38
N PRO A 129 2.06 -2.27 -1.57
CA PRO A 129 2.56 -2.89 -2.79
C PRO A 129 1.71 -2.50 -4.00
N ALA A 130 2.36 -2.46 -5.16
CA ALA A 130 1.70 -2.24 -6.43
C ALA A 130 0.99 -3.52 -6.89
N ASN A 131 -0.27 -3.67 -6.46
CA ASN A 131 -1.14 -4.76 -6.87
C ASN A 131 -2.00 -4.33 -8.06
N PHE A 132 -2.05 -5.13 -9.12
CA PHE A 132 -2.75 -4.76 -10.34
C PHE A 132 -2.33 -3.36 -10.83
N ASP A 133 -3.25 -2.52 -11.32
CA ASP A 133 -2.90 -1.18 -11.77
C ASP A 133 -2.75 -0.14 -10.64
N GLN A 134 -2.77 -0.55 -9.38
CA GLN A 134 -2.57 0.35 -8.26
C GLN A 134 -1.14 0.92 -8.19
N TRP A 135 -1.05 2.17 -7.73
CA TRP A 135 0.22 2.80 -7.35
C TRP A 135 0.76 2.24 -6.04
N PRO A 136 2.07 2.00 -5.93
CA PRO A 136 2.67 1.71 -4.64
C PRO A 136 2.77 2.95 -3.75
N SER A 137 2.95 2.73 -2.44
CA SER A 137 3.50 3.74 -1.52
C SER A 137 4.73 3.17 -0.83
N ILE A 138 5.86 3.86 -0.98
CA ILE A 138 7.15 3.40 -0.45
C ILE A 138 7.25 3.83 1.02
N MET A 139 7.54 2.88 1.90
CA MET A 139 7.86 3.14 3.29
C MET A 139 9.40 3.27 3.43
N PRO A 140 9.91 4.24 4.21
CA PRO A 140 11.34 4.30 4.52
C PRO A 140 11.75 3.14 5.43
N ALA A 141 13.05 3.02 5.71
CA ALA A 141 13.54 2.02 6.66
C ALA A 141 12.96 2.28 8.06
N ALA A 142 12.62 1.21 8.77
CA ALA A 142 11.87 1.28 10.01
C ALA A 142 12.31 0.24 11.05
N LYS A 143 12.00 0.54 12.31
CA LYS A 143 12.00 -0.42 13.43
C LYS A 143 10.55 -0.72 13.78
N MET A 144 10.21 -2.00 13.99
CA MET A 144 8.83 -2.40 14.30
C MET A 144 8.75 -3.23 15.58
N ARG A 145 7.72 -2.96 16.39
CA ARG A 145 7.19 -3.85 17.43
C ARG A 145 5.76 -4.21 17.13
N VAL A 146 5.38 -5.44 17.46
CA VAL A 146 4.05 -6.00 17.19
C VAL A 146 3.45 -6.50 18.50
N PHE A 147 2.17 -6.21 18.69
CA PHE A 147 1.43 -6.56 19.88
C PHE A 147 0.14 -7.30 19.50
N ASP A 148 -0.29 -8.24 20.32
CA ASP A 148 -1.65 -8.80 20.27
C ASP A 148 -2.31 -8.61 21.64
N SER A 149 -3.47 -7.95 21.65
CA SER A 149 -4.19 -7.61 22.89
C SER A 149 -3.30 -6.87 23.92
N GLY A 150 -2.37 -6.05 23.44
CA GLY A 150 -1.43 -5.28 24.27
C GLY A 150 -0.17 -6.05 24.72
N VAL A 151 -0.06 -7.34 24.42
CA VAL A 151 1.13 -8.14 24.74
C VAL A 151 2.12 -8.07 23.60
N ASP A 152 3.39 -7.78 23.88
CA ASP A 152 4.45 -7.77 22.87
C ASP A 152 4.74 -9.20 22.37
N ILE A 153 4.49 -9.40 21.08
CA ILE A 153 4.71 -10.66 20.35
C ILE A 153 5.76 -10.50 19.25
N THR A 154 6.54 -9.43 19.26
CA THR A 154 7.52 -9.08 18.23
C THR A 154 8.48 -10.24 17.94
N HIS A 155 8.87 -10.99 18.97
CA HIS A 155 9.76 -12.17 18.86
C HIS A 155 9.11 -13.39 18.18
N GLN A 156 7.78 -13.44 18.10
CA GLN A 156 7.03 -14.54 17.48
C GLN A 156 6.91 -14.39 15.96
N VAL A 157 7.11 -13.18 15.43
CA VAL A 157 7.12 -12.94 13.98
C VAL A 157 8.30 -13.69 13.38
N MET A 158 8.00 -14.57 12.42
CA MET A 158 8.98 -15.55 11.91
C MET A 158 9.77 -15.01 10.73
N ARG A 159 9.07 -14.46 9.73
CA ARG A 159 9.63 -14.09 8.44
C ARG A 159 8.87 -12.94 7.80
N MET A 160 9.48 -12.35 6.78
CA MET A 160 8.95 -11.23 6.03
C MET A 160 9.13 -11.48 4.53
N GLN A 161 8.13 -11.10 3.73
CA GLN A 161 8.22 -10.90 2.29
C GLN A 161 8.35 -9.41 2.02
N LEU A 162 9.39 -8.99 1.31
CA LEU A 162 9.62 -7.60 0.92
C LEU A 162 9.33 -7.38 -0.56
N TYR A 163 8.76 -6.24 -0.90
CA TYR A 163 8.61 -5.75 -2.26
C TYR A 163 9.57 -4.57 -2.49
N PRO A 164 10.79 -4.78 -3.00
CA PRO A 164 11.65 -3.68 -3.41
C PRO A 164 11.05 -3.01 -4.65
N ALA A 165 10.63 -1.75 -4.55
CA ALA A 165 10.18 -0.99 -5.72
C ALA A 165 10.70 0.46 -5.72
N GLY A 166 11.84 0.72 -5.07
CA GLY A 166 12.45 2.06 -4.96
C GLY A 166 12.64 2.75 -6.34
N PHE A 167 13.74 2.53 -7.03
CA PHE A 167 13.95 3.06 -8.39
C PHE A 167 13.82 1.99 -9.47
N GLN A 168 12.99 0.97 -9.21
CA GLN A 168 12.81 -0.17 -10.11
C GLN A 168 11.60 0.03 -11.01
N GLN A 169 11.65 -0.54 -12.21
CA GLN A 169 10.49 -0.72 -13.08
C GLN A 169 9.72 -1.98 -12.68
N PRO A 170 8.42 -2.06 -12.98
CA PRO A 170 7.64 -3.27 -12.71
C PRO A 170 8.11 -4.42 -13.62
N ASN A 171 8.21 -5.61 -13.04
CA ASN A 171 8.59 -6.83 -13.74
C ASN A 171 7.39 -7.52 -14.42
N ARG A 172 6.18 -7.02 -14.19
CA ARG A 172 4.94 -7.58 -14.74
C ARG A 172 3.99 -6.46 -15.14
N SER A 173 3.07 -6.80 -16.04
CA SER A 173 2.02 -5.91 -16.49
C SER A 173 1.00 -5.64 -15.36
N PRO A 174 0.17 -4.61 -15.49
CA PRO A 174 -0.81 -4.21 -14.48
C PRO A 174 -1.98 -5.18 -14.29
N ASN A 175 -2.04 -6.28 -15.06
CA ASN A 175 -2.99 -7.37 -14.83
C ASN A 175 -2.51 -8.38 -13.78
N SER A 176 -1.28 -8.22 -13.26
CA SER A 176 -0.73 -9.12 -12.25
C SER A 176 -1.04 -8.62 -10.85
N ASN A 177 -1.41 -9.53 -9.94
CA ASN A 177 -1.60 -9.22 -8.52
C ASN A 177 -0.35 -8.60 -7.88
N GLU A 178 0.84 -8.86 -8.42
CA GLU A 178 2.12 -8.41 -7.86
C GLU A 178 3.04 -8.02 -9.00
N ARG A 179 3.42 -6.74 -9.07
CA ARG A 179 4.18 -6.22 -10.24
C ARG A 179 5.66 -6.13 -10.02
N TYR A 180 6.11 -6.15 -8.77
CA TYR A 180 7.51 -6.17 -8.37
C TYR A 180 7.84 -7.54 -7.77
N ASN A 181 9.10 -7.97 -7.92
CA ASN A 181 9.52 -9.26 -7.38
C ASN A 181 9.51 -9.22 -5.85
N LYS A 182 9.10 -10.31 -5.20
CA LYS A 182 9.25 -10.43 -3.74
C LYS A 182 10.61 -10.99 -3.35
N VAL A 183 11.11 -10.56 -2.20
CA VAL A 183 12.29 -11.11 -1.54
C VAL A 183 11.87 -11.67 -0.19
N MET A 184 12.16 -12.95 0.05
CA MET A 184 11.98 -13.57 1.38
C MET A 184 13.13 -13.14 2.30
N VAL A 185 12.80 -12.73 3.53
CA VAL A 185 13.74 -12.48 4.63
C VAL A 185 13.43 -13.43 5.77
N ASP A 186 14.35 -14.37 5.98
CA ASP A 186 14.30 -15.40 7.02
C ASP A 186 15.75 -15.84 7.34
N PRO A 187 16.23 -15.70 8.59
CA PRO A 187 15.54 -15.12 9.74
C PRO A 187 15.38 -13.60 9.63
N LEU A 188 14.48 -13.02 10.44
CA LEU A 188 14.34 -11.57 10.55
C LEU A 188 15.52 -10.93 11.28
N ASN A 189 16.01 -9.82 10.72
CA ASN A 189 16.98 -8.96 11.39
C ASN A 189 16.32 -8.21 12.54
N ARG A 190 17.01 -8.16 13.69
CA ARG A 190 16.54 -7.48 14.89
C ARG A 190 17.65 -6.64 15.49
N ASP A 191 17.28 -5.52 16.11
CA ASP A 191 18.23 -4.77 16.93
C ASP A 191 18.38 -5.38 18.33
N VAL A 192 19.27 -4.80 19.13
CA VAL A 192 19.55 -5.22 20.52
C VAL A 192 18.33 -5.14 21.43
N SER A 193 17.32 -4.33 21.08
CA SER A 193 16.07 -4.18 21.80
C SER A 193 14.97 -5.14 21.32
N GLY A 194 15.28 -6.00 20.34
CA GLY A 194 14.37 -6.98 19.77
C GLY A 194 13.41 -6.43 18.70
N ASN A 195 13.53 -5.16 18.31
CA ASN A 195 12.73 -4.57 17.24
C ASN A 195 13.05 -5.25 15.92
N ILE A 196 12.05 -5.49 15.08
CA ILE A 196 12.26 -5.99 13.72
C ILE A 196 12.79 -4.83 12.87
N LEU A 197 13.92 -5.04 12.20
CA LEU A 197 14.50 -4.08 11.26
C LEU A 197 13.93 -4.30 9.87
N ILE A 198 13.23 -3.29 9.36
CA ILE A 198 12.59 -3.32 8.05
C ILE A 198 13.34 -2.36 7.12
N PRO A 199 13.92 -2.81 6.00
CA PRO A 199 14.53 -1.92 5.03
C PRO A 199 13.48 -1.08 4.28
N ALA A 200 13.89 0.00 3.62
CA ALA A 200 12.99 0.78 2.76
C ALA A 200 12.39 -0.12 1.66
N ASN A 201 11.08 -0.04 1.45
CA ASN A 201 10.35 -0.96 0.58
C ASN A 201 9.02 -0.38 0.11
N ALA A 202 8.46 -0.99 -0.94
CA ALA A 202 7.16 -0.64 -1.49
C ALA A 202 6.01 -1.41 -0.86
N GLY A 203 6.27 -2.21 0.15
CA GLY A 203 5.34 -3.17 0.71
C GLY A 203 6.09 -4.32 1.33
N CYS A 204 5.50 -4.90 2.35
CA CYS A 204 6.01 -6.11 2.96
C CYS A 204 4.92 -6.85 3.72
N GLU A 205 5.06 -8.16 3.84
CA GLU A 205 4.12 -9.05 4.51
C GLU A 205 4.86 -9.88 5.55
N PHE A 206 4.35 -9.88 6.77
CA PHE A 206 4.87 -10.66 7.89
C PHE A 206 4.02 -11.90 8.10
N ILE A 207 4.66 -12.94 8.62
CA ILE A 207 4.00 -14.19 9.00
C ILE A 207 4.33 -14.47 10.47
N THR A 208 3.28 -14.71 11.26
CA THR A 208 3.39 -15.03 12.68
C THR A 208 2.51 -16.24 13.03
N PRO A 209 2.92 -17.12 13.96
CA PRO A 209 2.10 -18.24 14.39
C PRO A 209 0.80 -17.80 15.07
N GLY A 210 -0.23 -18.64 14.94
CA GLY A 210 -1.50 -18.50 15.63
C GLY A 210 -2.54 -17.64 14.90
N TYR A 211 -3.74 -17.59 15.47
CA TYR A 211 -4.83 -16.75 15.02
C TYR A 211 -4.99 -15.54 15.93
N LEU A 212 -4.14 -14.55 15.70
CA LEU A 212 -4.07 -13.32 16.46
C LEU A 212 -5.10 -12.33 15.94
N ARG A 213 -5.96 -11.80 16.82
CA ARG A 213 -7.17 -11.05 16.41
C ARG A 213 -7.10 -9.56 16.71
N ASN A 214 -6.37 -9.16 17.75
CA ASN A 214 -6.35 -7.78 18.25
C ASN A 214 -4.94 -7.21 18.09
N MET A 215 -4.47 -7.24 16.85
CA MET A 215 -3.09 -6.89 16.53
C MET A 215 -2.92 -5.38 16.41
N THR A 216 -1.85 -4.86 17.01
CA THR A 216 -1.33 -3.51 16.77
C THR A 216 0.15 -3.58 16.49
N ALA A 217 0.70 -2.52 15.90
CA ALA A 217 2.14 -2.39 15.74
C ALA A 217 2.56 -0.93 15.91
N THR A 218 3.80 -0.74 16.37
CA THR A 218 4.47 0.54 16.42
C THR A 218 5.66 0.51 15.49
N PHE A 219 5.72 1.49 14.59
CA PHE A 219 6.82 1.71 13.67
C PHE A 219 7.57 2.97 14.06
N VAL A 220 8.89 2.90 14.11
CA VAL A 220 9.78 4.04 14.36
C VAL A 220 10.68 4.24 13.16
N PHE A 221 10.75 5.46 12.67
CA PHE A 221 11.52 5.87 11.49
C PHE A 221 12.49 6.98 11.88
N GLU A 222 13.70 6.95 11.31
CA GLU A 222 14.60 8.09 11.31
C GLU A 222 14.55 8.71 9.92
N GLN A 223 13.67 9.70 9.77
CA GLN A 223 13.30 10.27 8.49
C GLN A 223 13.20 11.80 8.57
N PRO A 224 14.18 12.54 8.02
CA PRO A 224 14.06 14.00 7.94
C PRO A 224 12.82 14.43 7.17
N SER A 225 12.27 15.57 7.54
CA SER A 225 11.16 16.19 6.80
C SER A 225 11.69 16.72 5.47
N LEU A 226 11.38 15.97 4.41
CA LEU A 226 11.80 16.30 3.05
C LEU A 226 10.81 17.24 2.35
N ILE A 227 9.60 17.39 2.87
CA ILE A 227 8.56 18.21 2.25
C ILE A 227 7.78 18.92 3.32
N GLN A 228 7.22 20.07 2.98
CA GLN A 228 6.19 20.75 3.75
C GLN A 228 4.84 20.39 3.16
N VAL A 229 3.95 19.86 4.00
CA VAL A 229 2.60 19.47 3.61
C VAL A 229 1.60 20.33 4.37
N GLN A 230 0.76 21.05 3.63
CA GLN A 230 -0.27 21.90 4.20
C GLN A 230 -1.65 21.45 3.71
N PRO A 231 -2.60 21.12 4.60
CA PRO A 231 -4.00 20.99 4.23
C PRO A 231 -4.55 22.35 3.78
N VAL A 232 -5.10 22.42 2.58
CA VAL A 232 -5.66 23.64 1.98
C VAL A 232 -7.19 23.60 1.83
N GLY A 233 -7.79 22.45 2.10
CA GLY A 233 -9.24 22.30 2.14
C GLY A 233 -9.66 20.84 2.31
N SER A 234 -10.95 20.61 2.49
CA SER A 234 -11.51 19.26 2.56
C SER A 234 -12.94 19.23 2.01
N GLN A 235 -13.35 18.07 1.51
CA GLN A 235 -14.73 17.78 1.15
C GLN A 235 -15.14 16.43 1.72
N SER A 236 -16.31 16.39 2.36
CA SER A 236 -16.90 15.15 2.87
C SER A 236 -18.14 14.81 2.08
N PHE A 237 -18.31 13.51 1.82
CA PHE A 237 -19.37 12.99 0.98
C PHE A 237 -19.98 11.74 1.59
N THR A 238 -21.25 11.54 1.27
CA THR A 238 -21.96 10.31 1.56
C THR A 238 -21.95 9.44 0.32
N TYR A 239 -21.54 8.18 0.46
CA TYR A 239 -21.60 7.18 -0.59
C TYR A 239 -22.30 5.92 -0.11
N ARG A 240 -22.78 5.10 -1.04
CA ARG A 240 -23.46 3.83 -0.77
C ARG A 240 -22.63 2.66 -1.29
N THR A 241 -23.09 1.45 -0.98
CA THR A 241 -22.46 0.24 -1.50
C THR A 241 -22.46 0.21 -3.03
N TYR A 242 -21.37 -0.29 -3.58
CA TYR A 242 -21.21 -0.53 -5.01
C TYR A 242 -22.07 -1.70 -5.46
N ILE A 243 -22.75 -1.54 -6.59
CA ILE A 243 -23.50 -2.59 -7.27
C ILE A 243 -23.12 -2.54 -8.74
N GLY A 244 -22.27 -3.45 -9.20
CA GLY A 244 -21.82 -3.44 -10.59
C GLY A 244 -21.08 -4.71 -10.98
N ILE A 245 -20.49 -4.71 -12.17
CA ILE A 245 -19.85 -5.88 -12.79
C ILE A 245 -18.44 -6.19 -12.27
N GLY A 246 -17.95 -5.42 -11.27
CA GLY A 246 -16.65 -5.64 -10.63
C GLY A 246 -16.49 -7.02 -10.00
N ALA A 247 -15.24 -7.39 -9.75
CA ALA A 247 -14.89 -8.68 -9.14
C ALA A 247 -15.30 -8.73 -7.66
N ALA A 248 -16.44 -9.34 -7.36
CA ALA A 248 -16.94 -9.47 -5.99
C ALA A 248 -16.41 -10.71 -5.24
N GLY A 249 -15.54 -11.51 -5.87
CA GLY A 249 -14.88 -12.66 -5.26
C GLY A 249 -15.88 -13.59 -4.53
N GLN A 250 -15.68 -13.76 -3.22
CA GLN A 250 -16.55 -14.60 -2.39
C GLN A 250 -17.98 -14.05 -2.23
N LEU A 251 -18.19 -12.75 -2.47
CA LEU A 251 -19.48 -12.06 -2.36
C LEU A 251 -20.23 -11.97 -3.70
N GLU A 252 -19.81 -12.74 -4.71
CA GLU A 252 -20.45 -12.81 -6.03
C GLU A 252 -21.97 -13.06 -5.94
N SER A 253 -22.40 -13.92 -5.00
CA SER A 253 -23.82 -14.21 -4.79
C SER A 253 -24.60 -13.00 -4.26
N LEU A 254 -24.05 -12.26 -3.30
CA LEU A 254 -24.63 -11.00 -2.83
C LEU A 254 -24.71 -9.99 -3.98
N ARG A 255 -23.61 -9.79 -4.72
CA ARG A 255 -23.56 -8.85 -5.86
C ARG A 255 -24.66 -9.16 -6.88
N ASN A 256 -24.83 -10.43 -7.25
CA ASN A 256 -25.85 -10.85 -8.21
C ASN A 256 -27.28 -10.61 -7.69
N GLN A 257 -27.54 -10.83 -6.40
CA GLN A 257 -28.85 -10.53 -5.80
C GLN A 257 -29.12 -9.01 -5.76
N MET A 258 -28.12 -8.21 -5.39
CA MET A 258 -28.22 -6.75 -5.39
C MET A 258 -28.45 -6.21 -6.80
N MET A 259 -27.68 -6.67 -7.79
CA MET A 259 -27.84 -6.30 -9.20
C MET A 259 -29.22 -6.70 -9.73
N GLY A 260 -29.67 -7.93 -9.46
CA GLY A 260 -30.96 -8.42 -9.93
C GLY A 260 -32.15 -7.67 -9.34
N ARG A 261 -32.00 -7.12 -8.14
CA ARG A 261 -33.07 -6.41 -7.43
C ARG A 261 -33.06 -4.90 -7.65
N TYR A 262 -31.89 -4.28 -7.67
CA TYR A 262 -31.73 -2.82 -7.64
C TYR A 262 -31.02 -2.23 -8.85
N GLY A 263 -30.49 -3.06 -9.76
CA GLY A 263 -29.69 -2.60 -10.90
C GLY A 263 -28.28 -2.16 -10.52
N GLU A 264 -27.60 -1.49 -11.44
CA GLU A 264 -26.24 -0.98 -11.22
C GLU A 264 -26.26 0.33 -10.41
N ARG A 265 -25.30 0.48 -9.51
CA ARG A 265 -25.02 1.69 -8.74
C ARG A 265 -23.53 1.86 -8.56
N HIS A 266 -23.05 3.04 -8.95
CA HIS A 266 -21.71 3.49 -8.67
C HIS A 266 -21.78 5.00 -8.40
N ASP A 267 -21.61 5.38 -7.14
CA ASP A 267 -21.68 6.79 -6.75
C ASP A 267 -20.46 7.54 -7.32
N LYS A 268 -20.71 8.67 -7.97
CA LYS A 268 -19.69 9.58 -8.51
C LYS A 268 -19.87 10.94 -7.85
N ILE A 269 -18.76 11.50 -7.41
CA ILE A 269 -18.72 12.65 -6.54
C ILE A 269 -17.89 13.72 -7.20
N ASP A 270 -18.48 14.87 -7.50
CA ASP A 270 -17.78 16.00 -8.09
C ASP A 270 -16.75 16.57 -7.12
N LEU A 271 -15.54 16.81 -7.62
CA LEU A 271 -14.44 17.40 -6.88
C LEU A 271 -14.46 18.92 -7.09
N THR A 272 -14.21 19.67 -6.02
CA THR A 272 -13.94 21.11 -6.11
C THR A 272 -12.61 21.43 -5.43
N PRO A 273 -11.47 21.06 -6.05
CA PRO A 273 -10.17 21.28 -5.44
C PRO A 273 -9.88 22.78 -5.26
N PRO A 274 -9.33 23.20 -4.12
CA PRO A 274 -8.69 24.51 -3.98
C PRO A 274 -7.64 24.75 -5.08
N ALA A 275 -7.42 26.01 -5.45
CA ALA A 275 -6.54 26.36 -6.57
C ALA A 275 -5.08 25.93 -6.36
N ASP A 276 -4.64 25.89 -5.10
CA ASP A 276 -3.31 25.53 -4.64
C ASP A 276 -3.18 24.07 -4.19
N ALA A 277 -4.19 23.23 -4.46
CA ALA A 277 -4.13 21.81 -4.15
C ALA A 277 -3.30 21.03 -5.19
N ASP A 278 -2.25 20.37 -4.72
CA ASP A 278 -1.35 19.53 -5.53
C ASP A 278 -1.65 18.04 -5.35
N PHE A 279 -2.05 17.67 -4.13
CA PHE A 279 -2.31 16.30 -3.71
C PHE A 279 -3.67 16.16 -3.02
N ILE A 280 -4.15 14.93 -2.92
CA ILE A 280 -5.29 14.55 -2.08
C ILE A 280 -4.94 13.37 -1.19
N ILE A 281 -5.60 13.30 -0.04
CA ILE A 281 -5.75 12.07 0.74
C ILE A 281 -7.23 11.74 0.84
N VAL A 282 -7.56 10.47 0.65
CA VAL A 282 -8.93 9.97 0.71
C VAL A 282 -9.05 9.05 1.92
N ASN A 283 -9.96 9.37 2.84
CA ASN A 283 -10.24 8.58 4.04
C ASN A 283 -11.70 8.12 4.00
N TYR A 284 -11.94 6.84 4.29
CA TYR A 284 -13.24 6.19 4.28
C TYR A 284 -13.21 4.95 5.19
N PRO A 285 -14.35 4.52 5.75
CA PRO A 285 -14.38 3.35 6.63
C PRO A 285 -14.12 2.05 5.85
N PRO A 286 -13.51 1.04 6.50
CA PRO A 286 -13.35 -0.27 5.88
C PRO A 286 -14.70 -0.97 5.72
N ALA A 287 -14.81 -1.82 4.70
CA ALA A 287 -15.93 -2.75 4.55
C ALA A 287 -15.92 -3.79 5.66
N SER A 288 -17.10 -4.26 6.08
CA SER A 288 -17.24 -5.28 7.14
C SER A 288 -16.77 -6.68 6.74
N ALA A 289 -16.57 -6.93 5.44
CA ALA A 289 -16.26 -8.25 4.92
C ALA A 289 -15.34 -8.19 3.71
N ASP A 290 -14.40 -9.13 3.65
CA ASP A 290 -13.41 -9.21 2.59
C ASP A 290 -13.88 -10.07 1.41
N ALA A 291 -14.30 -9.40 0.34
CA ALA A 291 -14.66 -10.02 -0.93
C ALA A 291 -13.51 -10.85 -1.54
N GLY A 292 -12.26 -10.44 -1.32
CA GLY A 292 -11.05 -11.09 -1.80
C GLY A 292 -10.48 -12.14 -0.86
N ALA A 293 -11.18 -12.50 0.22
CA ALA A 293 -10.69 -13.46 1.20
C ALA A 293 -10.29 -14.80 0.57
N TRP A 294 -9.13 -15.30 1.00
CA TRP A 294 -8.56 -16.62 0.69
C TRP A 294 -8.09 -17.29 1.99
N GLY A 295 -7.50 -18.49 1.94
CA GLY A 295 -7.03 -19.21 3.13
C GLY A 295 -8.18 -19.68 4.02
N ASN A 296 -8.15 -19.37 5.32
CA ASN A 296 -9.26 -19.68 6.22
C ASN A 296 -10.46 -18.74 5.96
N LEU A 297 -11.26 -19.10 4.95
CA LEU A 297 -12.40 -18.30 4.48
C LEU A 297 -13.36 -17.92 5.62
N GLY A 298 -13.66 -18.83 6.55
CA GLY A 298 -14.61 -18.57 7.63
C GLY A 298 -14.19 -17.43 8.55
N LEU A 299 -12.88 -17.28 8.78
CA LEU A 299 -12.31 -16.17 9.55
C LEU A 299 -12.06 -14.93 8.68
N ASN A 300 -11.46 -15.13 7.51
CA ASN A 300 -11.02 -14.02 6.66
C ASN A 300 -12.16 -13.24 6.02
N LEU A 301 -13.28 -13.89 5.69
CA LEU A 301 -14.46 -13.21 5.14
C LEU A 301 -15.05 -12.20 6.11
N ARG A 302 -14.90 -12.41 7.41
CA ARG A 302 -15.45 -11.55 8.46
C ARG A 302 -14.48 -10.47 8.90
N ASN A 303 -13.26 -10.47 8.38
CA ASN A 303 -12.30 -9.43 8.69
C ASN A 303 -12.55 -8.21 7.80
N PRO A 304 -12.35 -6.99 8.33
CA PRO A 304 -12.49 -5.78 7.54
C PRO A 304 -11.53 -5.73 6.35
N THR A 305 -11.94 -5.06 5.28
CA THR A 305 -11.12 -4.79 4.09
C THR A 305 -11.36 -3.39 3.54
N GLY A 306 -10.54 -2.93 2.59
CA GLY A 306 -10.78 -1.70 1.83
C GLY A 306 -11.65 -1.95 0.60
N GLY A 307 -12.15 -0.86 0.00
CA GLY A 307 -12.71 -0.84 -1.36
C GLY A 307 -11.81 -0.04 -2.28
N THR A 308 -11.98 -0.15 -3.59
CA THR A 308 -11.20 0.62 -4.56
C THR A 308 -11.91 1.94 -4.87
N TYR A 309 -11.19 3.06 -4.87
CA TYR A 309 -11.69 4.35 -5.36
C TYR A 309 -10.84 4.81 -6.54
N ARG A 310 -11.41 5.66 -7.38
CA ARG A 310 -10.78 6.12 -8.63
C ARG A 310 -11.09 7.58 -8.89
N LEU A 311 -10.15 8.31 -9.46
CA LEU A 311 -10.38 9.66 -9.97
C LEU A 311 -10.87 9.58 -11.41
N GLY A 312 -11.77 10.47 -11.82
CA GLY A 312 -12.36 10.42 -13.14
C GLY A 312 -12.34 11.76 -13.85
N ASN A 313 -12.15 11.70 -15.18
CA ASN A 313 -12.25 12.87 -16.05
C ASN A 313 -13.67 13.00 -16.63
N ALA A 314 -14.30 14.17 -16.48
CA ALA A 314 -15.63 14.45 -17.01
C ALA A 314 -15.75 14.20 -18.52
N ASN A 315 -14.66 14.42 -19.27
CA ASN A 315 -14.69 14.43 -20.73
C ASN A 315 -14.67 13.02 -21.35
N ILE A 316 -14.44 11.96 -20.58
CA ILE A 316 -14.17 10.60 -21.10
C ILE A 316 -15.13 9.55 -20.49
N GLY A 317 -16.06 9.97 -19.63
CA GLY A 317 -17.06 9.08 -19.03
C GLY A 317 -16.42 7.96 -18.19
N ALA A 318 -16.98 6.75 -18.20
CA ALA A 318 -16.44 5.60 -17.47
C ALA A 318 -15.08 5.11 -18.01
N ALA A 319 -14.75 5.40 -19.27
CA ALA A 319 -13.41 5.16 -19.82
C ALA A 319 -12.38 6.18 -19.33
N GLY A 320 -12.82 7.20 -18.60
CA GLY A 320 -11.99 8.27 -18.04
C GLY A 320 -11.55 8.06 -16.60
N LEU A 321 -11.73 6.86 -16.03
CA LEU A 321 -11.29 6.55 -14.67
C LEU A 321 -9.78 6.36 -14.61
N SER A 322 -9.19 6.73 -13.49
CA SER A 322 -7.83 6.38 -13.10
C SER A 322 -7.72 4.89 -12.82
N VAL A 323 -6.49 4.43 -12.67
CA VAL A 323 -6.19 3.17 -11.99
C VAL A 323 -6.85 3.07 -10.61
N ASP A 324 -6.89 1.85 -10.07
CA ASP A 324 -7.39 1.60 -8.72
C ASP A 324 -6.52 2.24 -7.63
N HIS A 325 -7.17 2.79 -6.60
CA HIS A 325 -6.54 3.17 -5.34
C HIS A 325 -7.27 2.49 -4.18
N TRP A 326 -6.55 1.77 -3.33
CA TRP A 326 -7.14 0.98 -2.23
C TRP A 326 -6.86 1.56 -0.84
N ASN A 327 -5.90 2.46 -0.74
CA ASN A 327 -5.36 2.93 0.52
C ASN A 327 -5.34 4.47 0.57
N THR A 328 -5.23 4.99 1.78
CA THR A 328 -4.98 6.40 2.06
C THR A 328 -3.48 6.67 1.93
N MET A 329 -3.13 7.47 0.93
CA MET A 329 -1.79 7.99 0.66
C MET A 329 -1.93 9.35 -0.01
N GLY A 330 -0.87 10.18 0.01
CA GLY A 330 -0.89 11.43 -0.74
C GLY A 330 -0.83 11.15 -2.24
N LEU A 331 -1.97 11.28 -2.92
CA LEU A 331 -2.12 11.08 -4.35
C LEU A 331 -1.98 12.40 -5.10
N ALA A 332 -1.11 12.45 -6.11
CA ALA A 332 -0.97 13.64 -6.95
C ALA A 332 -2.30 13.92 -7.67
N LEU A 333 -2.96 15.04 -7.36
CA LEU A 333 -4.28 15.35 -7.90
C LEU A 333 -4.21 15.47 -9.43
N ARG A 334 -3.19 16.15 -9.95
CA ARG A 334 -3.05 16.44 -11.39
C ARG A 334 -2.06 15.52 -12.11
N GLY A 335 -1.77 14.36 -11.52
CA GLY A 335 -0.87 13.37 -12.09
C GLY A 335 -1.51 12.00 -12.14
N GLN A 336 -2.45 11.75 -13.05
CA GLN A 336 -3.25 10.52 -13.05
C GLN A 336 -3.03 9.71 -14.32
N TRP A 337 -3.27 8.39 -14.24
CA TRP A 337 -3.19 7.47 -15.36
C TRP A 337 -4.48 6.67 -15.45
N HIS A 338 -4.96 6.47 -16.67
CA HIS A 338 -6.18 5.74 -16.93
C HIS A 338 -6.08 4.27 -16.50
N ASP A 339 -7.21 3.73 -16.08
CA ASP A 339 -7.40 2.30 -15.79
C ASP A 339 -6.91 1.42 -16.96
N THR A 340 -6.41 0.23 -16.62
CA THR A 340 -5.88 -0.72 -17.59
C THR A 340 -6.83 -1.10 -18.73
N GLY A 341 -8.14 -1.05 -18.49
CA GLY A 341 -9.16 -1.30 -19.52
C GLY A 341 -9.18 -0.25 -20.63
N ALA A 342 -8.65 0.96 -20.40
CA ALA A 342 -8.70 2.06 -21.36
C ALA A 342 -7.73 1.89 -22.55
N THR A 343 -6.56 1.29 -22.32
CA THR A 343 -5.51 1.15 -23.34
C THR A 343 -4.92 -0.27 -23.40
N PRO A 344 -5.70 -1.28 -23.81
CA PRO A 344 -5.34 -2.70 -23.68
C PRO A 344 -4.13 -3.15 -24.52
N THR A 345 -3.74 -2.36 -25.53
CA THR A 345 -2.62 -2.68 -26.43
C THR A 345 -1.39 -1.81 -26.21
N SER A 346 -1.42 -0.91 -25.23
CA SER A 346 -0.32 0.03 -24.99
C SER A 346 0.65 -0.51 -23.93
N PRO A 347 1.97 -0.32 -24.10
CA PRO A 347 2.95 -0.62 -23.06
C PRO A 347 2.87 0.35 -21.87
N TYR A 348 2.20 1.50 -22.04
CA TYR A 348 2.00 2.49 -20.98
C TYR A 348 0.54 2.94 -20.93
N LEU A 349 0.01 3.16 -19.73
CA LEU A 349 -1.32 3.72 -19.56
C LEU A 349 -1.32 5.20 -19.97
N ALA A 350 -2.46 5.68 -20.48
CA ALA A 350 -2.62 7.07 -20.89
C ALA A 350 -2.74 7.99 -19.66
N PHE A 351 -2.04 9.11 -19.69
CA PHE A 351 -2.00 10.12 -18.63
C PHE A 351 -3.15 11.12 -18.75
N PHE A 352 -3.64 11.64 -17.62
CA PHE A 352 -4.51 12.81 -17.53
C PHE A 352 -4.24 13.62 -16.25
N ASP A 353 -4.59 14.91 -16.27
CA ASP A 353 -4.17 15.91 -15.27
C ASP A 353 -5.32 16.74 -14.68
N ASN A 354 -6.54 16.42 -15.09
CA ASN A 354 -7.76 17.17 -14.80
C ASN A 354 -8.85 16.25 -14.24
N PRO A 355 -8.63 15.65 -13.06
CA PRO A 355 -9.70 14.91 -12.41
C PRO A 355 -10.86 15.88 -12.10
N TYR A 356 -12.07 15.40 -12.36
CA TYR A 356 -13.31 16.14 -12.15
C TYR A 356 -14.17 15.52 -11.06
N PHE A 357 -14.17 14.18 -10.97
CA PHE A 357 -14.95 13.46 -9.97
C PHE A 357 -14.11 12.37 -9.30
N LEU A 358 -14.54 11.91 -8.14
CA LEU A 358 -14.09 10.68 -7.52
C LEU A 358 -15.23 9.64 -7.59
N SER A 359 -14.88 8.43 -7.99
CA SER A 359 -15.75 7.26 -7.90
C SER A 359 -15.65 6.68 -6.49
N GLY A 360 -16.79 6.56 -5.82
CA GLY A 360 -16.84 6.09 -4.43
C GLY A 360 -16.24 4.68 -4.28
N PRO A 361 -15.73 4.32 -3.08
CA PRO A 361 -15.12 3.02 -2.85
C PRO A 361 -16.00 1.82 -3.26
N GLU A 362 -15.44 0.85 -3.98
CA GLU A 362 -16.10 -0.41 -4.36
C GLU A 362 -16.29 -1.33 -3.13
N VAL A 363 -17.26 -0.98 -2.29
CA VAL A 363 -17.62 -1.70 -1.05
C VAL A 363 -18.97 -2.40 -1.24
N PHE A 364 -18.99 -3.72 -1.05
CA PHE A 364 -20.22 -4.53 -1.19
C PHE A 364 -21.05 -4.61 0.09
N ILE A 365 -20.39 -4.53 1.25
CA ILE A 365 -21.04 -4.60 2.58
C ILE A 365 -20.52 -3.41 3.39
N PRO A 366 -21.40 -2.49 3.82
CA PRO A 366 -20.97 -1.33 4.59
C PRO A 366 -20.49 -1.74 5.98
N ASP A 367 -19.71 -0.87 6.62
CA ASP A 367 -19.18 -1.04 7.98
C ASP A 367 -20.27 -1.27 9.05
N SER A 368 -21.47 -0.70 8.82
CA SER A 368 -22.62 -0.82 9.70
C SER A 368 -23.40 -2.15 9.60
N ILE A 369 -23.12 -2.98 8.59
CA ILE A 369 -23.83 -4.25 8.37
C ILE A 369 -22.86 -5.41 8.55
N PRO A 370 -23.08 -6.30 9.55
CA PRO A 370 -22.24 -7.46 9.73
C PRO A 370 -22.43 -8.47 8.59
N TYR A 371 -21.40 -9.26 8.33
CA TYR A 371 -21.46 -10.37 7.39
C TYR A 371 -22.54 -11.41 7.79
N ASP A 372 -23.33 -11.84 6.81
CA ASP A 372 -24.27 -12.97 6.89
C ASP A 372 -23.88 -14.04 5.87
N SER A 373 -24.06 -15.33 6.21
CA SER A 373 -23.68 -16.43 5.32
C SER A 373 -24.50 -16.48 4.02
N CYS A 374 -25.68 -15.86 3.98
CA CYS A 374 -26.44 -15.68 2.73
C CYS A 374 -25.67 -14.84 1.71
N MET A 375 -24.73 -13.99 2.14
CA MET A 375 -24.01 -13.07 1.25
C MET A 375 -23.04 -13.83 0.35
N THR A 376 -22.48 -14.94 0.81
CA THR A 376 -21.69 -15.87 -0.02
C THR A 376 -22.57 -16.93 -0.67
N ASN A 377 -23.57 -17.45 0.06
CA ASN A 377 -24.32 -18.64 -0.36
C ASN A 377 -25.55 -18.35 -1.21
N GLY A 378 -26.02 -17.10 -1.24
CA GLY A 378 -27.30 -16.70 -1.81
C GLY A 378 -28.47 -16.77 -0.83
N GLY A 379 -29.64 -16.34 -1.29
CA GLY A 379 -30.89 -16.41 -0.51
C GLY A 379 -30.99 -15.36 0.60
N CYS A 380 -30.32 -14.22 0.45
CA CYS A 380 -30.45 -13.14 1.41
C CYS A 380 -31.87 -12.60 1.46
N SER A 381 -32.35 -12.31 2.67
CA SER A 381 -33.70 -11.82 2.85
C SER A 381 -33.89 -10.46 2.15
N PRO A 382 -35.10 -10.16 1.65
CA PRO A 382 -35.43 -8.84 1.11
C PRO A 382 -35.07 -7.68 2.04
N ALA A 383 -35.24 -7.87 3.35
CA ALA A 383 -34.93 -6.87 4.36
C ALA A 383 -33.42 -6.61 4.49
N LEU A 384 -32.59 -7.66 4.45
CA LEU A 384 -31.13 -7.50 4.48
C LEU A 384 -30.61 -6.83 3.21
N LEU A 385 -31.10 -7.26 2.03
CA LEU A 385 -30.72 -6.63 0.76
C LEU A 385 -31.12 -5.14 0.73
N GLN A 386 -32.29 -4.80 1.28
CA GLN A 386 -32.72 -3.41 1.42
C GLN A 386 -31.85 -2.63 2.39
N ALA A 387 -31.50 -3.20 3.55
CA ALA A 387 -30.59 -2.56 4.49
C ALA A 387 -29.22 -2.26 3.86
N ILE A 388 -28.64 -3.21 3.10
CA ILE A 388 -27.39 -3.01 2.36
C ILE A 388 -27.55 -1.94 1.27
N TYR A 389 -28.71 -1.90 0.61
CA TYR A 389 -28.99 -0.95 -0.44
C TYR A 389 -29.12 0.49 0.09
N ASP A 390 -29.79 0.67 1.22
CA ASP A 390 -30.06 1.98 1.84
C ASP A 390 -28.92 2.51 2.71
N ALA A 391 -28.04 1.62 3.19
CA ALA A 391 -26.92 2.00 4.01
C ALA A 391 -25.98 2.98 3.31
N THR A 392 -25.52 3.97 4.07
CA THR A 392 -24.61 5.01 3.63
C THR A 392 -23.35 5.01 4.48
N MET A 393 -22.24 5.41 3.88
CA MET A 393 -20.93 5.58 4.51
C MET A 393 -20.42 6.98 4.21
N GLN A 394 -19.55 7.49 5.08
CA GLN A 394 -18.92 8.79 4.91
C GLN A 394 -17.51 8.62 4.38
N MET A 395 -17.12 9.46 3.43
CA MET A 395 -15.73 9.61 3.03
C MET A 395 -15.33 11.08 3.08
N THR A 396 -14.05 11.34 3.32
CA THR A 396 -13.47 12.68 3.31
C THR A 396 -12.25 12.71 2.40
N ILE A 397 -12.22 13.71 1.53
CA ILE A 397 -11.07 14.07 0.71
C ILE A 397 -10.45 15.29 1.36
N THR A 398 -9.17 15.22 1.72
CA THR A 398 -8.40 16.39 2.15
C THR A 398 -7.43 16.78 1.07
N TYR A 399 -7.47 18.05 0.68
CA TYR A 399 -6.61 18.65 -0.32
C TYR A 399 -5.34 19.13 0.33
N LEU A 400 -4.20 18.78 -0.25
CA LEU A 400 -2.88 19.07 0.28
C LEU A 400 -2.11 19.91 -0.74
N LYS A 401 -1.45 20.95 -0.25
CA LYS A 401 -0.36 21.63 -0.93
C LYS A 401 0.94 21.00 -0.47
N VAL A 402 1.84 20.69 -1.40
CA VAL A 402 3.12 20.04 -1.09
C VAL A 402 4.25 20.91 -1.64
N GLU A 403 5.22 21.23 -0.77
CA GLU A 403 6.38 22.05 -1.14
C GLU A 403 7.67 21.33 -0.76
N GLN A 404 8.65 21.31 -1.68
CA GLN A 404 9.98 20.76 -1.42
C GLN A 404 10.75 21.63 -0.43
N SER A 405 11.46 21.00 0.51
CA SER A 405 12.27 21.69 1.52
C SER A 405 13.68 22.01 1.01
N ALA A 406 14.11 23.28 1.06
CA ALA A 406 15.46 23.68 0.63
C ALA A 406 16.59 23.06 1.44
N CYS A 407 16.33 22.70 2.70
CA CYS A 407 17.32 22.07 3.56
C CYS A 407 17.75 20.68 3.06
N THR A 408 16.97 20.09 2.14
CA THR A 408 17.18 18.73 1.62
C THR A 408 17.21 18.69 0.10
N ALA A 409 17.41 19.83 -0.56
CA ALA A 409 17.42 19.95 -2.02
C ALA A 409 18.44 19.02 -2.71
N GLU A 410 19.60 18.81 -2.08
CA GLU A 410 20.65 17.92 -2.58
C GLU A 410 20.26 16.43 -2.55
N SER A 411 19.19 16.08 -1.83
CA SER A 411 18.71 14.71 -1.65
C SER A 411 17.64 14.29 -2.67
N TYR A 412 17.19 15.19 -3.54
CA TYR A 412 16.15 14.87 -4.52
C TYR A 412 16.72 14.35 -5.83
N THR A 413 15.96 13.44 -6.43
CA THR A 413 16.13 13.02 -7.81
C THR A 413 14.83 13.18 -8.58
N TYR A 414 14.91 13.74 -9.78
CA TYR A 414 13.75 13.91 -10.66
C TYR A 414 13.70 12.75 -11.65
N ARG A 415 12.53 12.12 -11.81
CA ARG A 415 12.36 10.99 -12.75
C ARG A 415 11.06 11.11 -13.54
N PRO A 416 11.09 10.84 -14.85
CA PRO A 416 9.87 10.67 -15.63
C PRO A 416 8.98 9.58 -15.03
N LEU A 417 7.69 9.87 -14.94
CA LEU A 417 6.67 8.93 -14.50
C LEU A 417 5.99 8.29 -15.70
N ARG A 418 5.90 6.96 -15.67
CA ARG A 418 5.04 6.18 -16.57
C ARG A 418 4.37 5.09 -15.78
N MET A 419 3.16 4.73 -16.16
CA MET A 419 2.46 3.60 -15.57
C MET A 419 2.44 2.45 -16.58
N ALA A 420 2.91 1.26 -16.18
CA ALA A 420 2.94 0.11 -17.08
C ALA A 420 1.52 -0.23 -17.57
N GLY A 421 1.36 -0.40 -18.88
CA GLY A 421 0.11 -0.82 -19.52
C GLY A 421 0.03 -2.33 -19.75
N PRO A 422 -1.11 -2.88 -20.19
CA PRO A 422 -1.28 -4.33 -20.36
C PRO A 422 -0.30 -4.99 -21.34
N ALA A 423 0.23 -4.23 -22.31
CA ALA A 423 1.26 -4.72 -23.22
C ALA A 423 2.69 -4.52 -22.71
N TRP A 424 2.87 -3.98 -21.49
CA TRP A 424 4.18 -3.86 -20.85
C TRP A 424 4.79 -5.25 -20.65
N THR A 425 6.01 -5.39 -21.15
CA THR A 425 6.91 -6.49 -20.83
C THR A 425 8.21 -5.86 -20.37
N PRO A 426 8.87 -6.38 -19.32
CA PRO A 426 10.23 -5.98 -19.03
C PRO A 426 11.05 -6.22 -20.29
N ASP A 427 11.66 -5.18 -20.85
CA ASP A 427 12.60 -5.39 -21.96
C ASP A 427 13.63 -6.42 -21.50
N SER A 428 14.03 -7.33 -22.40
CA SER A 428 15.13 -8.28 -22.17
C SER A 428 16.50 -7.59 -22.03
N LEU A 429 16.51 -6.31 -21.66
CA LEU A 429 17.67 -5.52 -21.27
C LEU A 429 18.23 -6.08 -19.96
N THR A 430 19.06 -7.10 -20.15
CA THR A 430 19.90 -7.77 -19.17
C THR A 430 19.15 -8.33 -17.99
N THR A 431 19.28 -9.64 -17.82
CA THR A 431 19.16 -10.34 -16.55
C THR A 431 19.92 -9.54 -15.49
N ALA A 432 19.28 -8.55 -14.86
CA ALA A 432 19.72 -8.04 -13.58
C ALA A 432 19.64 -9.29 -12.72
N ALA A 433 20.81 -9.85 -12.43
CA ALA A 433 20.94 -10.97 -11.54
C ALA A 433 20.00 -10.69 -10.36
N SER A 434 19.24 -11.70 -9.96
CA SER A 434 18.63 -11.74 -8.64
C SER A 434 19.77 -11.56 -7.64
N THR A 435 20.16 -10.31 -7.44
CA THR A 435 21.11 -9.88 -6.47
C THR A 435 20.28 -9.94 -5.22
N THR A 436 20.65 -10.87 -4.35
CA THR A 436 20.40 -10.72 -2.93
C THR A 436 20.91 -9.33 -2.56
N HIS A 437 20.04 -8.32 -2.68
CA HIS A 437 20.29 -7.01 -2.15
C HIS A 437 20.40 -7.21 -0.64
N ARG A 438 21.63 -7.35 -0.17
CA ARG A 438 21.95 -6.95 1.19
C ARG A 438 21.80 -5.45 1.17
N PHE A 439 20.66 -4.97 1.66
CA PHE A 439 20.52 -3.57 2.06
C PHE A 439 21.74 -3.23 2.92
N PRO A 440 22.33 -2.04 2.79
CA PRO A 440 23.38 -1.62 3.70
C PRO A 440 22.84 -1.79 5.12
N ILE A 441 23.33 -2.82 5.82
CA ILE A 441 23.18 -2.92 7.25
C ILE A 441 23.99 -1.73 7.73
N TRP A 442 23.33 -0.83 8.44
CA TRP A 442 24.03 0.26 9.09
C TRP A 442 24.90 -0.38 10.18
N ASP A 443 26.18 -0.62 9.86
CA ASP A 443 27.18 -1.27 10.73
C ASP A 443 27.85 -0.28 11.70
N GLY A 444 27.27 0.91 11.89
CA GLY A 444 27.76 1.87 12.87
C GLY A 444 27.47 1.40 14.31
N PRO A 445 28.37 1.60 15.27
CA PRO A 445 27.99 1.53 16.68
C PRO A 445 26.99 2.66 16.96
N LEU A 446 25.78 2.32 17.42
CA LEU A 446 24.76 3.31 17.79
C LEU A 446 25.21 4.20 18.95
N PHE A 447 26.17 3.75 19.76
CA PHE A 447 26.87 4.53 20.78
C PHE A 447 28.27 3.91 20.97
N PRO A 448 29.33 4.70 21.20
CA PRO A 448 30.53 4.18 21.83
C PRO A 448 30.13 3.54 23.16
N ASP A 449 30.56 2.31 23.40
CA ASP A 449 30.38 1.59 24.66
C ASP A 449 31.37 2.13 25.72
N ASP A 450 31.37 3.45 25.89
CA ASP A 450 32.22 4.17 26.80
C ASP A 450 31.40 4.36 28.08
N GLY A 451 31.65 3.54 29.11
CA GLY A 451 30.95 3.51 30.39
C GLY A 451 30.79 4.87 31.08
N LEU A 452 29.79 5.64 30.64
CA LEU A 452 29.44 6.94 31.18
C LEU A 452 28.23 6.78 32.09
N ASP A 453 28.51 6.58 33.39
CA ASP A 453 27.55 6.60 34.51
C ASP A 453 26.99 8.02 34.80
N LYS A 454 26.85 8.88 33.78
CA LYS A 454 26.39 10.27 33.95
C LYS A 454 25.36 10.66 32.92
N PHE A 455 24.11 10.76 33.39
CA PHE A 455 23.03 11.42 32.67
C PHE A 455 23.17 12.94 32.82
N ILE A 456 23.40 13.63 31.71
CA ILE A 456 23.26 15.09 31.62
C ILE A 456 21.92 15.35 30.95
N TYR A 457 21.00 15.99 31.68
CA TYR A 457 19.81 16.59 31.06
C TYR A 457 20.27 17.84 30.30
N LEU A 458 20.49 17.70 29.00
CA LEU A 458 20.59 18.86 28.12
C LEU A 458 19.17 19.40 27.91
N PRO A 459 18.92 20.71 28.08
CA PRO A 459 17.67 21.29 27.62
C PRO A 459 17.56 20.95 26.13
N MET A 460 16.41 20.38 25.73
CA MET A 460 16.12 20.14 24.33
C MET A 460 16.02 21.51 23.66
N ILE A 461 17.12 21.98 23.09
CA ILE A 461 17.10 23.08 22.14
C ILE A 461 16.47 22.45 20.90
N ALA A 462 15.14 22.46 20.82
CA ALA A 462 14.50 22.40 19.52
C ALA A 462 15.15 23.51 18.72
N ARG A 463 15.92 23.18 17.68
CA ARG A 463 16.22 24.19 16.68
C ARG A 463 14.86 24.80 16.33
N PRO A 464 14.68 26.13 16.40
CA PRO A 464 13.53 26.71 15.73
C PRO A 464 13.52 26.07 14.35
N PRO A 465 12.38 25.53 13.87
CA PRO A 465 12.36 24.81 12.60
C PRO A 465 13.14 25.67 11.63
N ASP A 466 14.34 25.19 11.25
CA ASP A 466 15.22 25.96 10.37
C ASP A 466 14.28 26.31 9.22
N THR A 467 14.08 27.61 8.96
CA THR A 467 13.06 28.07 8.02
C THR A 467 13.52 27.66 6.63
N CYS A 468 13.31 26.39 6.30
CA CYS A 468 13.62 25.80 5.03
C CYS A 468 12.66 26.49 4.08
N THR A 469 13.22 27.38 3.27
CA THR A 469 12.46 28.04 2.22
C THR A 469 12.03 26.99 1.20
N PRO A 470 10.81 27.05 0.66
CA PRO A 470 10.43 26.21 -0.47
C PRO A 470 11.43 26.36 -1.63
N VAL A 471 11.79 25.24 -2.26
CA VAL A 471 12.61 25.26 -3.49
C VAL A 471 11.70 25.29 -4.70
N THR A 472 11.99 26.17 -5.66
CA THR A 472 11.36 26.09 -6.98
C THR A 472 12.01 24.94 -7.76
N PRO A 473 11.23 23.93 -8.19
CA PRO A 473 11.79 22.84 -8.99
C PRO A 473 12.42 23.38 -10.28
N PRO A 474 13.45 22.72 -10.83
CA PRO A 474 13.96 23.07 -12.15
C PRO A 474 12.83 22.92 -13.18
N PRO A 475 12.78 23.78 -14.22
CA PRO A 475 11.82 23.59 -15.30
C PRO A 475 12.11 22.28 -16.03
N LEU A 476 11.24 21.30 -15.86
CA LEU A 476 11.28 20.02 -16.57
C LEU A 476 10.29 20.11 -17.73
N ALA A 477 10.78 20.44 -18.92
CA ALA A 477 9.94 20.42 -20.11
C ALA A 477 9.53 18.98 -20.45
N ASP A 478 8.25 18.78 -20.77
CA ASP A 478 7.70 17.59 -21.43
C ASP A 478 7.69 16.26 -20.63
N CYS A 479 7.57 16.28 -19.29
CA CYS A 479 7.29 15.06 -18.52
C CYS A 479 6.35 15.28 -17.32
N PRO A 480 5.33 14.42 -17.10
CA PRO A 480 4.89 14.16 -15.74
C PRO A 480 6.07 13.53 -14.99
N CYS A 481 6.60 14.24 -14.01
CA CYS A 481 7.84 13.89 -13.35
C CYS A 481 7.63 13.80 -11.83
N GLY A 482 8.21 12.78 -11.21
CA GLY A 482 8.19 12.63 -9.76
C GLY A 482 9.48 13.15 -9.16
N VAL A 483 9.37 13.66 -7.93
CA VAL A 483 10.52 14.03 -7.09
C VAL A 483 10.71 12.93 -6.08
N PHE A 484 11.91 12.36 -6.04
CA PHE A 484 12.20 11.18 -5.25
C PHE A 484 13.30 11.44 -4.23
N ALA A 485 13.08 10.96 -3.01
CA ALA A 485 14.11 10.81 -1.99
C ALA A 485 15.08 9.67 -2.33
N ALA A 486 16.24 9.63 -1.67
CA ALA A 486 17.28 8.63 -1.90
C ALA A 486 16.81 7.16 -1.69
N ASP A 487 15.77 6.95 -0.87
CA ASP A 487 15.17 5.64 -0.61
C ASP A 487 14.10 5.22 -1.65
N GLY A 488 13.85 6.06 -2.67
CA GLY A 488 12.90 5.81 -3.74
C GLY A 488 11.44 6.18 -3.40
N ARG A 489 11.18 6.84 -2.27
CA ARG A 489 9.89 7.49 -2.01
C ARG A 489 9.68 8.66 -2.95
N MET A 490 8.51 8.70 -3.59
CA MET A 490 8.05 9.91 -4.27
C MET A 490 7.49 10.86 -3.22
N VAL A 491 8.05 12.07 -3.16
CA VAL A 491 7.69 13.09 -2.18
C VAL A 491 6.97 14.28 -2.81
N ASP A 492 7.06 14.43 -4.12
CA ASP A 492 6.38 15.50 -4.86
C ASP A 492 6.15 15.10 -6.34
N PHE A 493 5.29 15.84 -7.04
CA PHE A 493 4.93 15.65 -8.44
C PHE A 493 5.04 16.99 -9.20
N ILE A 494 5.77 16.98 -10.31
CA ILE A 494 6.00 18.13 -11.17
C ILE A 494 5.39 17.85 -12.54
N ARG A 495 4.78 18.89 -13.11
CA ARG A 495 4.13 18.87 -14.40
C ARG A 495 4.93 19.64 -15.44
#